data_AF-A0A177BVR5-F1
#
_entry.id   AF-A0A177BVR5-F1
#
_cell.length_a   1.000
_cell.length_b   1.000
_cell.length_c   1.000
_cell.angle_alpha   90.00
_cell.angle_beta   90.00
_cell.angle_gamma   90.00
#
_symmetry.space_group_name_H-M   'P 1'
#
loop_
_entity.id
_entity.type
_entity.pdbx_description
1 polymer ?
#
loop_
_entity_poly.entity_id
_entity_poly.type
_entity_poly.pdbx_seq_one_letter_code
_entity_poly.pdbx_strand_id
1 'polypeptide(L)'
;MDPINEAIEEINSLGPGETFTYTAIAKKYGVLPPTREMVQNFASAIAKEPVSESWVTRFLTRHGISITPRWSTGMDRDRHHADLEDKYQLFFQLLIEVIEKYDIEPRHTYNMDEKGFLIRVIRRSKRIFSKAI
;
A
#
# COMPACT_ATOMS: atom_id res chain seq x y z
N MET A 1 3.83 -13.58 -5.74
CA MET A 1 2.46 -13.35 -6.25
C MET A 1 2.20 -11.85 -6.15
N ASP A 2 1.45 -11.26 -7.08
CA ASP A 2 1.12 -9.82 -7.03
C ASP A 2 0.12 -9.60 -5.88
N PRO A 3 0.42 -8.71 -4.90
CA PRO A 3 -0.49 -8.47 -3.78
C PRO A 3 -1.90 -8.04 -4.19
N ILE A 4 -2.06 -7.45 -5.38
CA ILE A 4 -3.38 -7.12 -5.93
C ILE A 4 -4.14 -8.40 -6.32
N ASN A 5 -3.47 -9.37 -6.94
CA ASN A 5 -4.11 -10.62 -7.34
C ASN A 5 -4.50 -11.46 -6.11
N GLU A 6 -3.66 -11.50 -5.08
CA GLU A 6 -3.99 -12.18 -3.82
C GLU A 6 -5.21 -11.54 -3.12
N ALA A 7 -5.32 -10.20 -3.15
CA ALA A 7 -6.48 -9.50 -2.62
C ALA A 7 -7.76 -9.82 -3.42
N ILE A 8 -7.67 -9.92 -4.74
CA ILE A 8 -8.79 -10.29 -5.61
C ILE A 8 -9.22 -11.74 -5.37
N GLU A 9 -8.27 -12.66 -5.19
CA GLU A 9 -8.55 -14.06 -4.87
C GLU A 9 -9.30 -14.20 -3.53
N GLU A 10 -8.87 -13.49 -2.48
CA GLU A 10 -9.61 -13.48 -1.20
C GLU A 10 -11.03 -12.93 -1.36
N ILE A 11 -11.20 -11.80 -2.07
CA ILE A 11 -12.54 -11.22 -2.31
C ILE A 11 -13.44 -12.20 -3.06
N ASN A 12 -12.92 -12.87 -4.09
CA ASN A 12 -13.68 -13.82 -4.89
C ASN A 12 -13.99 -15.13 -4.14
N SER A 13 -13.25 -15.44 -3.07
CA SER A 13 -13.50 -16.61 -2.22
C SER A 13 -14.66 -16.42 -1.22
N LEU A 14 -15.14 -15.19 -1.02
CA LEU A 14 -16.20 -14.88 -0.07
C LEU A 14 -17.55 -15.44 -0.52
N GLY A 15 -18.32 -15.98 0.43
CA GLY A 15 -19.65 -16.51 0.18
C GLY A 15 -20.65 -15.41 -0.22
N PRO A 16 -21.75 -15.75 -0.92
CA PRO A 16 -22.79 -14.78 -1.26
C PRO A 16 -23.36 -14.11 0.01
N GLY A 17 -23.21 -12.80 0.12
CA GLY A 17 -23.71 -12.02 1.26
C GLY A 17 -22.70 -11.82 2.40
N GLU A 18 -21.51 -12.40 2.34
CA GLU A 18 -20.44 -12.07 3.29
C GLU A 18 -19.95 -10.63 3.09
N THR A 19 -19.99 -9.86 4.16
CA THR A 19 -19.51 -8.47 4.14
C THR A 19 -18.00 -8.45 4.38
N PHE A 20 -17.26 -7.79 3.49
CA PHE A 20 -15.85 -7.48 3.71
C PHE A 20 -15.64 -5.98 3.86
N THR A 21 -14.56 -5.61 4.55
CA THR A 21 -14.11 -4.22 4.59
C THR A 21 -12.93 -4.05 3.63
N TYR A 22 -13.13 -3.22 2.60
CA TYR A 22 -12.06 -2.91 1.63
C TYR A 22 -10.77 -2.45 2.32
N THR A 23 -10.88 -1.67 3.40
CA THR A 23 -9.74 -1.18 4.18
C THR A 23 -8.97 -2.29 4.87
N ALA A 24 -9.63 -3.36 5.34
CA ALA A 24 -8.94 -4.49 5.95
C ALA A 24 -8.18 -5.30 4.91
N ILE A 25 -8.79 -5.59 3.77
CA ILE A 25 -8.15 -6.32 2.66
C ILE A 25 -6.98 -5.51 2.09
N ALA A 26 -7.20 -4.21 1.83
CA ALA A 26 -6.15 -3.32 1.35
C ALA A 26 -4.98 -3.24 2.33
N LYS A 27 -5.24 -3.20 3.64
CA LYS A 27 -4.19 -3.22 4.67
C LYS A 27 -3.46 -4.57 4.72
N LYS A 28 -4.19 -5.69 4.61
CA LYS A 28 -3.65 -7.06 4.67
C LYS A 28 -2.64 -7.32 3.55
N TYR A 29 -2.94 -6.87 2.34
CA TYR A 29 -2.07 -7.07 1.16
C TYR A 29 -1.23 -5.84 0.78
N GLY A 30 -1.24 -4.78 1.59
CA GLY A 30 -0.47 -3.57 1.29
C GLY A 30 -0.92 -2.82 0.03
N VAL A 31 -2.18 -2.99 -0.38
CA VAL A 31 -2.77 -2.28 -1.53
C VAL A 31 -3.11 -0.86 -1.12
N LEU A 32 -2.66 0.13 -1.90
CA LEU A 32 -2.99 1.53 -1.64
C LEU A 32 -4.44 1.84 -2.02
N PRO A 33 -5.19 2.60 -1.20
CA PRO A 33 -6.52 3.06 -1.58
C PRO A 33 -6.47 3.90 -2.86
N PRO A 34 -7.57 3.98 -3.63
CA PRO A 34 -7.55 4.59 -4.94
C PRO A 34 -7.33 6.12 -4.87
N THR A 35 -6.68 6.66 -5.90
CA THR A 35 -6.66 8.10 -6.16
C THR A 35 -7.98 8.54 -6.82
N ARG A 36 -8.17 9.86 -6.94
CA ARG A 36 -9.29 10.42 -7.72
C ARG A 36 -9.27 9.98 -9.18
N GLU A 37 -8.08 9.92 -9.77
CA GLU A 37 -7.86 9.47 -11.14
C GLU A 37 -8.22 7.99 -11.31
N MET A 38 -7.82 7.13 -10.36
CA MET A 38 -8.24 5.72 -10.38
C MET A 38 -9.77 5.60 -10.30
N VAL A 39 -10.43 6.38 -9.43
CA VAL A 39 -11.91 6.39 -9.36
C VAL A 39 -12.54 6.86 -10.66
N GLN A 40 -11.96 7.87 -11.32
CA GLN A 40 -12.40 8.32 -12.64
C GLN A 40 -12.27 7.22 -13.68
N ASN A 41 -11.13 6.53 -13.71
CA ASN A 41 -10.86 5.44 -14.65
C ASN A 41 -11.81 4.27 -14.42
N PHE A 42 -12.08 3.89 -13.17
CA PHE A 42 -13.03 2.84 -12.84
C PHE A 42 -14.46 3.22 -13.24
N ALA A 43 -14.89 4.46 -12.92
CA ALA A 43 -16.20 4.95 -13.31
C ALA A 43 -16.34 4.98 -14.84
N SER A 44 -15.30 5.40 -15.55
CA SER A 44 -15.29 5.44 -17.01
C SER A 44 -15.34 4.04 -17.63
N ALA A 45 -14.63 3.08 -17.06
CA ALA A 45 -14.67 1.68 -17.49
C ALA A 45 -16.06 1.06 -17.29
N ILE A 46 -16.71 1.33 -16.16
CA ILE A 46 -18.06 0.85 -15.86
C ILE A 46 -19.10 1.51 -16.79
N ALA A 47 -18.99 2.82 -17.00
CA ALA A 47 -19.89 3.58 -17.87
C ALA A 47 -19.65 3.33 -19.36
N LYS A 48 -18.50 2.75 -19.73
CA LYS A 48 -18.01 2.59 -21.11
C LYS A 48 -17.83 3.93 -21.85
N GLU A 49 -17.67 5.01 -21.10
CA GLU A 49 -17.50 6.37 -21.61
C GLU A 49 -16.61 7.20 -20.65
N PRO A 50 -15.90 8.23 -21.13
CA PRO A 50 -15.05 9.04 -20.28
C PRO A 50 -15.87 9.88 -19.29
N VAL A 51 -15.60 9.69 -18.01
CA VAL A 51 -16.20 10.46 -16.92
C VAL A 51 -15.34 11.67 -16.60
N SER A 52 -15.95 12.82 -16.28
CA SER A 52 -15.22 14.05 -15.95
C SER A 52 -14.70 14.08 -14.51
N GLU A 53 -13.68 14.90 -14.25
CA GLU A 53 -13.19 15.11 -12.88
C GLU A 53 -14.27 15.73 -11.96
N SER A 54 -15.14 16.56 -12.53
CA SER A 54 -16.28 17.14 -11.81
C SER A 54 -17.24 16.06 -11.30
N TRP A 55 -17.43 14.97 -12.04
CA TRP A 55 -18.22 13.84 -11.58
C TRP A 55 -17.59 13.19 -10.35
N VAL A 56 -16.27 13.00 -10.34
CA VAL A 56 -15.56 12.43 -9.18
C VAL A 56 -15.76 13.32 -7.94
N THR A 57 -15.67 14.64 -8.10
CA THR A 57 -15.98 15.58 -7.01
C THR A 57 -17.40 15.39 -6.50
N ARG A 58 -18.40 15.35 -7.38
CA ARG A 58 -19.82 15.15 -6.99
C ARG A 58 -20.03 13.80 -6.30
N PHE A 59 -19.38 12.73 -6.77
CA PHE A 59 -19.43 11.40 -6.17
C PHE A 59 -18.88 11.42 -4.74
N LEU A 60 -17.70 12.01 -4.53
CA LEU A 60 -17.10 12.12 -3.20
C LEU A 60 -17.95 12.95 -2.23
N THR A 61 -18.56 14.04 -2.71
CA THR A 61 -19.45 14.86 -1.90
C THR A 61 -20.74 14.11 -1.55
N ARG A 62 -21.37 13.46 -2.52
CA ARG A 62 -22.62 12.72 -2.33
C ARG A 62 -22.46 11.55 -1.35
N HIS A 63 -21.35 10.83 -1.45
CA HIS A 63 -21.07 9.68 -0.60
C HIS A 63 -20.17 10.01 0.60
N GLY A 64 -20.03 11.30 0.97
CA GLY A 64 -19.15 11.76 2.04
C GLY A 64 -19.44 11.17 3.43
N ILE A 65 -20.60 10.51 3.61
CA ILE A 65 -20.95 9.74 4.82
C ILE A 65 -20.14 8.44 4.90
N SER A 66 -19.90 7.76 3.79
CA SER A 66 -19.22 6.46 3.74
C SER A 66 -17.77 6.53 3.26
N ILE A 67 -17.39 7.58 2.53
CA ILE A 67 -16.02 7.74 2.01
C ILE A 67 -15.41 9.09 2.40
N THR A 68 -14.09 9.12 2.51
CA THR A 68 -13.33 10.32 2.88
C THR A 68 -12.00 10.39 2.13
N PRO A 69 -11.70 11.50 1.45
CA PRO A 69 -10.39 11.70 0.88
C PRO A 69 -9.40 12.14 1.98
N ARG A 70 -8.34 11.37 2.20
CA ARG A 70 -7.27 11.70 3.14
C ARG A 70 -5.92 11.62 2.44
N TRP A 71 -4.95 12.35 2.95
CA TRP A 71 -3.57 12.15 2.51
C TRP A 71 -3.06 10.83 3.05
N SER A 72 -2.52 9.97 2.18
CA SER A 72 -1.79 8.80 2.65
C SER A 72 -0.58 9.30 3.46
N THR A 73 -0.43 8.85 4.70
CA THR A 73 0.88 8.92 5.36
C THR A 73 1.84 8.04 4.57
N GLY A 74 3.01 8.57 4.21
CA GLY A 74 4.00 7.82 3.44
C GLY A 74 4.51 6.60 4.21
N MET A 75 5.21 5.72 3.50
CA MET A 75 6.01 4.62 4.08
C MET A 75 6.93 5.09 5.22
N ASP A 76 7.21 6.39 5.31
CA ASP A 76 7.98 7.06 6.34
C ASP A 76 7.54 6.73 7.77
N ARG A 77 6.24 6.62 8.05
CA ARG A 77 5.77 6.24 9.40
C ARG A 77 6.11 4.78 9.72
N ASP A 78 5.87 3.89 8.76
CA ASP A 78 6.15 2.47 8.92
C ASP A 78 7.68 2.23 8.95
N ARG A 79 8.46 3.08 8.28
CA ARG A 79 9.93 3.17 8.38
C ARG A 79 10.38 3.59 9.76
N HIS A 80 9.85 4.68 10.31
CA HIS A 80 10.16 5.08 11.69
C HIS A 80 9.82 3.98 12.71
N HIS A 81 8.78 3.19 12.47
CA HIS A 81 8.48 2.04 13.32
C HIS A 81 9.40 0.83 13.08
N ALA A 82 9.92 0.68 11.86
CA ALA A 82 10.97 -0.30 11.55
C ALA A 82 12.33 0.12 12.12
N ASP A 83 12.57 1.43 12.28
CA ASP A 83 13.74 2.03 12.90
C ASP A 83 13.70 1.86 14.43
N LEU A 84 13.78 0.61 14.89
CA LEU A 84 13.94 0.26 16.30
C LEU A 84 15.37 -0.23 16.54
N GLU A 85 16.03 0.33 17.53
CA GLU A 85 17.41 0.03 17.89
C GLU A 85 17.64 -1.47 18.14
N ASP A 86 16.75 -2.11 18.91
CA ASP A 86 16.82 -3.54 19.21
C ASP A 86 16.83 -4.42 17.95
N LYS A 87 16.07 -4.02 16.92
CA LYS A 87 16.03 -4.75 15.65
C LYS A 87 17.33 -4.60 14.88
N TYR A 88 17.93 -3.41 14.89
CA TYR A 88 19.23 -3.18 14.28
C TYR A 88 20.32 -3.97 14.99
N GLN A 89 20.32 -3.97 16.33
CA GLN A 89 21.30 -4.71 17.12
C GLN A 89 21.24 -6.22 16.81
N LEU A 90 20.03 -6.80 16.81
CA LEU A 90 19.83 -8.21 16.46
C LEU A 90 20.24 -8.51 15.01
N PHE A 91 19.87 -7.63 14.07
CA PHE A 91 20.22 -7.80 12.66
C PHE A 91 21.75 -7.81 12.45
N PHE A 92 22.47 -6.83 13.01
CA PHE A 92 23.91 -6.76 12.85
C PHE A 92 24.63 -7.90 13.55
N GLN A 93 24.12 -8.38 14.70
CA GLN A 93 24.66 -9.57 15.35
C GLN A 93 24.55 -10.80 14.43
N LEU A 94 23.36 -11.06 13.88
CA LEU A 94 23.14 -12.17 12.95
C LEU A 94 23.96 -12.01 11.65
N LEU A 95 24.12 -10.79 11.17
CA LEU A 95 24.91 -10.49 9.97
C LEU A 95 26.39 -10.86 10.19
N ILE A 96 26.96 -10.46 11.32
CA ILE A 96 28.35 -10.76 11.67
C ILE A 96 28.55 -12.27 11.76
N GLU A 97 27.64 -12.98 12.45
CA GLU A 97 27.70 -14.45 12.54
C GLU A 97 27.68 -15.14 11.17
N VAL A 98 26.88 -14.64 10.22
CA VAL A 98 26.82 -15.18 8.85
C VAL A 98 28.08 -14.85 8.05
N ILE A 99 28.60 -13.62 8.17
CA ILE A 99 29.85 -13.21 7.52
C ILE A 99 31.00 -14.10 7.98
N GLU A 100 31.12 -14.32 9.30
CA GLU A 100 32.14 -15.20 9.89
C GLU A 100 31.95 -16.66 9.47
N LYS A 101 30.71 -17.17 9.48
CA LYS A 101 30.40 -18.55 9.13
C LYS A 101 30.74 -18.90 7.68
N TYR A 102 30.54 -17.97 6.75
CA TYR A 102 30.72 -18.21 5.32
C TYR A 102 31.95 -17.51 4.73
N ASP A 103 32.80 -16.89 5.56
CA ASP A 103 34.00 -16.16 5.16
C ASP A 103 33.73 -15.14 4.04
N ILE A 104 32.68 -14.34 4.22
CA ILE A 104 32.24 -13.39 3.20
C ILE A 104 33.21 -12.21 3.15
N GLU A 105 33.93 -12.07 2.04
CA GLU A 105 34.83 -10.93 1.85
C GLU A 105 34.04 -9.61 1.75
N PRO A 106 34.56 -8.49 2.29
CA PRO A 106 33.87 -7.19 2.24
C PRO A 106 33.46 -6.72 0.84
N ARG A 107 34.20 -7.15 -0.20
CA ARG A 107 33.91 -6.83 -1.61
C ARG A 107 32.62 -7.47 -2.14
N HIS A 108 32.05 -8.45 -1.43
CA HIS A 108 30.80 -9.12 -1.77
C HIS A 108 29.60 -8.60 -0.98
N THR A 109 29.80 -7.56 -0.17
CA THR A 109 28.71 -6.89 0.56
C THR A 109 28.08 -5.82 -0.33
N TYR A 110 27.01 -6.19 -1.03
CA TYR A 110 26.27 -5.27 -1.90
C TYR A 110 25.06 -4.68 -1.17
N ASN A 111 24.91 -3.36 -1.20
CA ASN A 111 23.71 -2.68 -0.73
C ASN A 111 22.66 -2.64 -1.85
N MET A 112 21.54 -3.34 -1.69
CA MET A 112 20.41 -3.29 -2.61
C MET A 112 19.31 -2.41 -2.01
N ASP A 113 19.25 -1.13 -2.38
CA ASP A 113 18.29 -0.16 -1.82
C ASP A 113 17.09 0.15 -2.73
N GLU A 114 16.50 -0.85 -3.41
CA GLU A 114 15.32 -0.61 -4.26
C GLU A 114 14.16 0.07 -3.51
N LYS A 115 14.01 -0.20 -2.21
CA LYS A 115 13.02 0.46 -1.37
C LYS A 115 13.33 1.95 -1.14
N GLY A 116 14.60 2.34 -1.08
CA GLY A 116 15.03 3.75 -0.98
C GLY A 116 14.67 4.55 -2.23
N PHE A 117 14.85 3.95 -3.40
CA PHE A 117 14.39 4.52 -4.67
C PHE A 117 12.87 4.71 -4.70
N LEU A 118 12.10 3.68 -4.34
CA LEU A 118 10.64 3.76 -4.27
C LEU A 118 10.17 4.82 -3.25
N ILE A 119 10.87 5.00 -2.13
CA ILE A 119 10.56 6.06 -1.16
C ILE A 119 10.74 7.46 -1.78
N ARG A 120 11.79 7.66 -2.60
CA ARG A 120 12.03 8.94 -3.27
C ARG A 120 10.99 9.23 -4.35
N VAL A 121 10.53 8.19 -5.05
CA VAL A 121 9.59 8.30 -6.18
C VAL A 121 8.13 8.38 -5.70
N ILE A 122 7.75 7.57 -4.71
CA ILE A 122 6.38 7.49 -4.17
C ILE A 122 6.16 8.64 -3.18
N ARG A 123 5.72 9.78 -3.70
CA ARG A 123 5.35 10.95 -2.90
C ARG A 123 4.00 10.78 -2.21
N ARG A 124 3.78 11.58 -1.16
CA ARG A 124 2.49 11.73 -0.48
C ARG A 124 1.38 12.00 -1.51
N SER A 125 0.33 11.18 -1.51
CA SER A 125 -0.79 11.29 -2.44
C SER A 125 -2.13 11.32 -1.71
N LYS A 126 -3.12 12.02 -2.28
CA LYS A 126 -4.47 12.08 -1.71
C LYS A 126 -5.24 10.83 -2.16
N ARG A 127 -5.61 10.00 -1.20
CA ARG A 127 -6.29 8.71 -1.42
C ARG A 127 -7.69 8.72 -0.83
N ILE A 128 -8.59 7.90 -1.36
CA ILE A 128 -9.99 7.80 -0.93
C ILE A 128 -10.14 6.58 -0.02
N PHE A 129 -10.54 6.81 1.23
CA PHE A 129 -10.71 5.78 2.25
C PHE A 129 -12.20 5.58 2.56
N SER A 130 -12.60 4.36 2.90
CA SER A 130 -13.91 4.14 3.53
C SER A 130 -13.86 4.62 4.99
N LYS A 131 -14.98 5.15 5.46
CA LYS A 131 -15.24 5.39 6.87
C LYS A 131 -15.82 4.10 7.46
N ALA A 132 -15.40 3.76 8.68
CA ALA A 132 -16.16 2.80 9.47
C ALA A 132 -17.54 3.42 9.74
N ILE A 133 -18.60 2.62 9.51
CA ILE A 133 -19.97 2.94 9.94
C ILE A 133 -20.07 2.60 11.41
#